data_AF-N6X5X5-F1
#
_entry.id   AF-N6X5X5-F1
#
_cell.length_a   1.000
_cell.length_b   1.000
_cell.length_c   1.000
_cell.angle_alpha   90.00
_cell.angle_beta   90.00
_cell.angle_gamma   90.00
#
_symmetry.space_group_name_H-M   'P 1'
#
loop_
_entity.id
_entity.type
_entity.pdbx_description
1 polymer ?
#
loop_
_entity_poly.entity_id
_entity_poly.type
_entity_poly.pdbx_seq_one_letter_code
_entity_poly.pdbx_strand_id
1 'polypeptide(L)'
;MRRPQLGSRLDQAHRDFLAHVDGWRSFFQAVDVFGTKDLVAGTKHARAVVLLESLGDTRPLCGAKSAELLPFAASSIDIDVFAIGRSESEQPGVVYWFAGGLVEQFPSFEEWFLAMNDYNREEYEALRALS
;
A
#
# COMPACT_ATOMS: atom_id res chain seq x y z
N MET A 1 -11.04 -21.11 18.74
CA MET A 1 -10.47 -19.74 18.86
C MET A 1 -10.91 -18.93 17.65
N ARG A 2 -11.71 -17.87 17.82
CA ARG A 2 -12.13 -16.99 16.71
C ARG A 2 -11.01 -15.98 16.43
N ARG A 3 -10.46 -15.97 15.22
CA ARG A 3 -9.54 -14.91 14.75
C ARG A 3 -10.31 -13.56 14.75
N PRO A 4 -9.74 -12.47 15.28
CA PRO A 4 -10.44 -11.19 15.32
C PRO A 4 -10.62 -10.60 13.90
N GLN A 5 -11.60 -9.70 13.82
CA GLN A 5 -12.30 -9.12 12.67
C GLN A 5 -11.45 -8.32 11.64
N LEU A 6 -10.21 -8.73 11.33
CA LEU A 6 -9.43 -8.08 10.28
C LEU A 6 -9.96 -8.45 8.88
N GLY A 7 -10.42 -9.69 8.72
CA GLY A 7 -10.96 -10.19 7.45
C GLY A 7 -12.11 -9.35 6.91
N SER A 8 -13.10 -8.97 7.71
CA SER A 8 -14.24 -8.17 7.25
C SER A 8 -13.95 -6.68 7.01
N ARG A 9 -12.71 -6.21 7.29
CA ARG A 9 -12.31 -4.79 7.18
C ARG A 9 -11.36 -4.50 6.02
N LEU A 10 -10.81 -5.53 5.38
CA LEU A 10 -9.98 -5.39 4.18
C LEU A 10 -10.88 -5.35 2.94
N ASP A 11 -10.35 -4.82 1.83
CA ASP A 11 -10.95 -5.04 0.53
C ASP A 11 -10.90 -6.55 0.14
N GLN A 12 -11.84 -7.02 -0.70
CA GLN A 12 -11.89 -8.43 -1.12
C GLN A 12 -10.66 -8.83 -1.93
N ALA A 13 -10.21 -8.01 -2.88
CA ALA A 13 -9.04 -8.32 -3.69
C ALA A 13 -7.76 -8.38 -2.84
N HIS A 14 -7.63 -7.48 -1.86
CA HIS A 14 -6.51 -7.53 -0.92
C HIS A 14 -6.53 -8.81 -0.05
N ARG A 15 -7.71 -9.26 0.41
CA ARG A 15 -7.83 -10.54 1.11
C ARG A 15 -7.43 -11.72 0.23
N ASP A 16 -7.90 -11.74 -1.01
CA ASP A 16 -7.63 -12.83 -1.93
C ASP A 16 -6.14 -12.88 -2.27
N PHE A 17 -5.51 -11.72 -2.50
CA PHE A 17 -4.05 -11.62 -2.63
C PHE A 17 -3.33 -12.26 -1.44
N LEU A 18 -3.67 -11.87 -0.21
CA LEU A 18 -3.04 -12.40 1.01
C LEU A 18 -3.28 -13.90 1.22
N ALA A 19 -4.39 -14.43 0.72
CA ALA A 19 -4.69 -15.86 0.77
C ALA A 19 -3.79 -16.67 -0.19
N HIS A 20 -3.34 -16.05 -1.29
CA HIS A 20 -2.42 -16.67 -2.24
C HIS A 20 -0.95 -16.43 -1.87
N VAL A 21 -0.61 -15.22 -1.41
CA VAL A 21 0.74 -14.84 -1.02
C VAL A 21 0.71 -13.93 0.21
N ASP A 22 1.29 -14.40 1.32
CA ASP A 22 1.29 -13.68 2.61
C ASP A 22 2.41 -12.63 2.68
N GLY A 23 2.33 -11.65 1.78
CA GLY A 23 3.33 -10.60 1.58
C GLY A 23 4.32 -10.89 0.46
N TRP A 24 4.90 -9.83 -0.12
CA TRP A 24 5.81 -9.92 -1.28
C TRP A 24 6.92 -8.89 -1.15
N ARG A 25 8.19 -9.32 -1.16
CA ARG A 25 9.33 -8.41 -1.09
C ARG A 25 9.72 -7.85 -2.45
N SER A 26 10.11 -6.57 -2.49
CA SER A 26 10.54 -5.90 -3.73
C SER A 26 9.54 -6.10 -4.87
N PHE A 27 8.26 -5.92 -4.56
CA PHE A 27 7.16 -6.09 -5.51
C PHE A 27 7.19 -5.01 -6.60
N PHE A 28 7.54 -3.79 -6.21
CA PHE A 28 7.81 -2.68 -7.10
C PHE A 28 9.04 -1.96 -6.55
N GLN A 29 10.15 -1.93 -7.30
CA GLN A 29 11.43 -1.41 -6.81
C GLN A 29 11.80 -1.99 -5.42
N ALA A 30 12.00 -1.14 -4.40
CA ALA A 30 12.29 -1.55 -3.02
C ALA A 30 11.05 -1.62 -2.11
N VAL A 31 9.84 -1.58 -2.68
CA VAL A 31 8.56 -1.65 -1.98
C VAL A 31 8.19 -3.10 -1.66
N ASP A 32 7.96 -3.35 -0.38
CA ASP A 32 7.47 -4.61 0.13
C ASP A 32 5.95 -4.54 0.36
N VAL A 33 5.19 -5.48 -0.21
CA VAL A 33 3.79 -5.73 0.15
C VAL A 33 3.73 -6.52 1.46
N PHE A 34 2.86 -6.08 2.36
CA PHE A 34 2.78 -6.59 3.72
C PHE A 34 2.07 -7.94 3.74
N GLY A 35 2.61 -8.87 4.53
CA GLY A 35 1.84 -10.04 4.94
C GLY A 35 0.85 -9.68 6.04
N THR A 36 -0.03 -10.61 6.38
CA THR A 36 -1.04 -10.50 7.42
C THR A 36 -0.50 -10.05 8.78
N LYS A 37 0.72 -10.45 9.15
CA LYS A 37 1.40 -9.97 10.37
C LYS A 37 1.83 -8.52 10.26
N ASP A 38 2.41 -8.15 9.12
CA ASP A 38 2.94 -6.81 8.82
C ASP A 38 1.83 -5.76 8.66
N LEU A 39 0.58 -6.18 8.41
CA LEU A 39 -0.58 -5.27 8.42
C LEU A 39 -0.91 -4.70 9.80
N VAL A 40 -0.50 -5.37 10.87
CA VAL A 40 -0.90 -5.02 12.25
C VAL A 40 0.31 -4.59 13.10
N ALA A 41 1.47 -5.19 12.88
CA ALA A 41 2.66 -4.96 13.69
C ALA A 41 3.94 -5.34 12.94
N GLY A 42 5.10 -5.12 13.55
CA GLY A 42 6.39 -5.48 12.98
C GLY A 42 7.11 -4.30 12.34
N THR A 43 8.31 -4.56 11.82
CA THR A 43 9.20 -3.50 11.33
C THR A 43 8.66 -2.80 10.09
N LYS A 44 8.05 -3.55 9.17
CA LYS A 44 7.40 -2.99 7.98
C LYS A 44 6.21 -2.10 8.33
N HIS A 45 5.37 -2.56 9.26
CA HIS A 45 4.27 -1.75 9.79
C HIS A 45 4.78 -0.45 10.39
N ALA A 46 5.75 -0.54 11.30
CA ALA A 46 6.32 0.63 11.98
C ALA A 46 6.94 1.61 10.97
N ARG A 47 7.63 1.10 9.94
CA ARG A 47 8.19 1.91 8.86
C ARG A 47 7.10 2.68 8.11
N ALA A 48 6.01 2.03 7.73
CA ALA A 48 4.91 2.68 7.02
C ALA A 48 4.17 3.70 7.88
N VAL A 49 3.97 3.42 9.17
CA VAL A 49 3.40 4.40 10.11
C VAL A 49 4.28 5.66 10.16
N VAL A 50 5.60 5.50 10.30
CA VAL A 50 6.54 6.64 10.30
C VAL A 50 6.45 7.43 8.98
N LEU A 51 6.33 6.76 7.83
CA LEU A 51 6.17 7.43 6.53
C LEU A 51 4.85 8.22 6.46
N LEU A 52 3.74 7.62 6.84
CA LEU A 52 2.43 8.29 6.84
C LEU A 52 2.38 9.46 7.83
N GLU A 53 3.01 9.32 9.00
CA GLU A 53 3.11 10.41 9.98
C GLU A 53 4.00 11.55 9.49
N SER A 54 5.05 11.25 8.74
CA SER A 54 5.96 12.26 8.18
C SER A 54 5.30 13.20 7.16
N LEU A 55 4.14 12.80 6.60
CA LEU A 55 3.33 13.64 5.72
C LEU A 55 2.57 14.75 6.49
N GLY A 56 2.48 14.66 7.81
CA GLY A 56 1.67 15.56 8.61
C GLY A 56 0.17 15.31 8.43
N ASP A 57 -0.61 16.35 8.13
CA ASP A 57 -2.04 16.20 7.83
C ASP A 57 -2.22 15.66 6.41
N THR A 58 -2.74 14.45 6.31
CA THR A 58 -3.01 13.75 5.05
C THR A 58 -4.33 14.16 4.40
N ARG A 59 -5.23 14.86 5.11
CA ARG A 59 -6.52 15.28 4.57
C ARG A 59 -6.41 16.15 3.31
N PRO A 60 -5.52 17.17 3.25
CA PRO A 60 -5.37 17.97 2.05
C PRO A 60 -4.80 17.18 0.86
N LEU A 61 -4.11 16.07 1.11
CA LEU A 61 -3.48 15.25 0.08
C LEU A 61 -4.46 14.26 -0.55
N CYS A 62 -5.31 13.63 0.27
CA CYS A 62 -6.10 12.48 -0.16
C CYS A 62 -7.56 12.46 0.36
N GLY A 63 -7.98 13.46 1.12
CA GLY A 63 -9.30 13.51 1.75
C GLY A 63 -9.46 12.65 3.00
N ALA A 64 -8.43 11.91 3.42
CA ALA A 64 -8.46 11.04 4.60
C ALA A 64 -7.40 11.44 5.64
N LYS A 65 -7.65 11.17 6.93
CA LYS A 65 -6.62 11.20 7.98
C LYS A 65 -5.75 9.95 7.88
N SER A 66 -4.52 10.04 8.37
CA SER A 66 -3.62 8.90 8.47
C SER A 66 -4.22 7.75 9.30
N ALA A 67 -5.06 8.05 10.31
CA ALA A 67 -5.78 7.06 11.10
C ALA A 67 -6.92 6.34 10.34
N GLU A 68 -7.44 6.95 9.27
CA GLU A 68 -8.47 6.40 8.38
C GLU A 68 -7.83 5.58 7.24
N LEU A 69 -6.50 5.56 7.15
CA LEU A 69 -5.73 4.81 6.17
C LEU A 69 -5.17 3.52 6.79
N LEU A 70 -5.06 2.47 5.99
CA LEU A 70 -4.35 1.24 6.34
C LEU A 70 -3.13 1.09 5.43
N PRO A 71 -1.90 1.24 5.94
CA PRO A 71 -0.72 0.93 5.15
C PRO A 71 -0.66 -0.57 4.84
N PHE A 72 -0.34 -0.90 3.59
CA PHE A 72 -0.23 -2.29 3.15
C PHE A 72 1.02 -2.56 2.30
N ALA A 73 1.74 -1.54 1.88
CA ALA A 73 3.06 -1.69 1.28
C ALA A 73 3.93 -0.46 1.60
N ALA A 74 5.25 -0.66 1.71
CA ALA A 74 6.18 0.44 1.90
C ALA A 74 7.58 0.09 1.40
N SER A 75 8.33 1.11 0.98
CA SER A 75 9.73 0.96 0.63
C SER A 75 10.57 0.63 1.86
N SER A 76 11.48 -0.32 1.67
CA SER A 76 12.46 -0.71 2.67
C SER A 76 13.61 0.29 2.82
N ILE A 77 13.84 1.13 1.81
CA ILE A 77 14.97 2.10 1.76
C ILE A 77 14.54 3.53 1.42
N ASP A 78 13.49 3.72 0.64
CA ASP A 78 13.00 5.02 0.17
C ASP A 78 11.76 5.47 0.93
N ILE A 79 11.11 6.53 0.46
CA ILE A 79 9.99 7.20 1.14
C ILE A 79 8.61 6.73 0.68
N ASP A 80 8.53 5.77 -0.23
CA ASP A 80 7.26 5.27 -0.76
C ASP A 80 6.46 4.51 0.30
N VAL A 81 5.20 4.88 0.44
CA VAL A 81 4.21 4.15 1.24
C VAL A 81 2.89 4.10 0.50
N PHE A 82 2.28 2.91 0.50
CA PHE A 82 0.97 2.68 -0.06
C PHE A 82 0.00 2.37 1.07
N ALA A 83 -1.13 3.06 1.02
CA ALA A 83 -2.19 2.87 2.00
C ALA A 83 -3.56 2.81 1.33
N ILE A 84 -4.46 2.00 1.89
CA ILE A 84 -5.83 1.86 1.43
C ILE A 84 -6.79 2.58 2.38
N GLY A 85 -7.78 3.29 1.83
CA GLY A 85 -8.86 3.91 2.60
C GLY A 85 -9.66 2.85 3.35
N ARG A 86 -9.81 3.01 4.68
CA ARG A 86 -10.62 2.10 5.51
C ARG A 86 -12.11 2.43 5.37
N SER A 87 -12.97 1.58 5.92
CA SER A 87 -14.43 1.80 5.96
C SER A 87 -14.85 3.17 6.51
N GLU A 88 -14.03 3.73 7.41
CA GLU A 88 -14.32 5.00 8.08
C GLU A 88 -13.79 6.22 7.31
N SER A 89 -13.05 6.00 6.22
CA SER A 89 -12.59 7.05 5.31
C SER A 89 -13.72 7.49 4.39
N GLU A 90 -13.61 8.69 3.80
CA GLU A 90 -14.57 9.18 2.81
C GLU A 90 -14.59 8.32 1.53
N GLN A 91 -13.47 7.66 1.21
CA GLN A 91 -13.31 6.81 0.03
C GLN A 91 -12.75 5.43 0.41
N PRO A 92 -13.57 4.54 1.00
CA PRO A 92 -13.13 3.19 1.35
C PRO A 92 -12.68 2.40 0.12
N GLY A 93 -11.55 1.69 0.25
CA GLY A 93 -11.02 0.83 -0.81
C GLY A 93 -10.09 1.52 -1.82
N VAL A 94 -10.10 2.85 -1.89
CA VAL A 94 -9.16 3.61 -2.73
C VAL A 94 -7.74 3.47 -2.18
N VAL A 95 -6.78 3.23 -3.08
CA VAL A 95 -5.36 3.11 -2.76
C VAL A 95 -4.65 4.40 -3.08
N TYR A 96 -3.78 4.83 -2.17
CA TYR A 96 -2.96 6.03 -2.30
C TYR A 96 -1.49 5.65 -2.28
N TRP A 97 -0.73 6.16 -3.25
CA TRP A 97 0.73 6.13 -3.22
C TRP A 97 1.25 7.48 -2.72
N PHE A 98 1.97 7.46 -1.60
CA PHE A 98 2.67 8.62 -1.09
C PHE A 98 4.19 8.48 -1.21
N ALA A 99 4.85 9.57 -1.60
CA ALA A 99 6.30 9.73 -1.58
C ALA A 99 6.62 11.20 -1.25
N GLY A 100 6.60 11.57 0.04
CA GLY A 100 6.72 12.98 0.49
C GLY A 100 5.50 13.86 0.20
N GLY A 101 4.53 13.34 -0.55
CA GLY A 101 3.22 13.90 -0.89
C GLY A 101 2.42 12.83 -1.62
N LEU A 102 1.20 13.14 -2.06
CA LEU A 102 0.44 12.21 -2.91
C LEU A 102 1.08 12.15 -4.30
N VAL A 103 1.43 10.94 -4.75
CA VAL A 103 1.94 10.68 -6.10
C VAL A 103 0.79 10.30 -7.02
N GLU A 104 0.03 9.28 -6.63
CA GLU A 104 -1.05 8.72 -7.45
C GLU A 104 -2.13 8.06 -6.59
N GLN A 105 -3.34 7.96 -7.13
CA GLN A 105 -4.47 7.25 -6.52
C GLN A 105 -4.98 6.17 -7.46
N PHE A 106 -5.35 5.02 -6.91
CA PHE A 106 -5.91 3.90 -7.64
C PHE A 106 -7.30 3.56 -7.09
N PRO A 107 -8.30 3.26 -7.95
CA PRO A 107 -9.66 2.98 -7.50
C PRO A 107 -9.80 1.82 -6.51
N SER A 108 -8.88 0.84 -6.57
CA SER A 108 -8.92 -0.36 -5.74
C SER A 108 -7.52 -0.97 -5.57
N PHE A 109 -7.42 -1.98 -4.70
CA PHE A 109 -6.21 -2.81 -4.60
C PHE A 109 -5.92 -3.57 -5.89
N GLU A 110 -6.94 -4.03 -6.62
CA GLU A 110 -6.77 -4.72 -7.90
C GLU A 110 -6.16 -3.80 -8.96
N GLU A 111 -6.71 -2.59 -9.11
CA GLU A 111 -6.18 -1.59 -10.05
C GLU A 111 -4.75 -1.18 -9.69
N TRP A 112 -4.46 -1.01 -8.39
CA TRP A 112 -3.09 -0.79 -7.94
C TRP A 112 -2.16 -1.96 -8.31
N PHE A 113 -2.58 -3.21 -8.11
CA PHE A 113 -1.77 -4.38 -8.43
C PHE A 113 -1.45 -4.47 -9.92
N LEU A 114 -2.46 -4.23 -10.78
CA LEU A 114 -2.29 -4.21 -12.22
C LEU A 114 -1.35 -3.06 -12.65
N ALA A 115 -1.54 -1.86 -12.11
CA ALA A 115 -0.68 -0.72 -12.38
C ALA A 115 0.78 -0.99 -12.00
N MET A 116 1.05 -1.57 -10.83
CA MET A 116 2.44 -1.89 -10.43
C MET A 116 3.10 -2.92 -11.36
N ASN A 117 2.34 -3.87 -11.90
CA ASN A 117 2.86 -4.81 -12.90
C ASN A 117 3.17 -4.12 -14.23
N ASP A 118 2.28 -3.22 -14.66
CA ASP A 118 2.49 -2.43 -15.87
C ASP A 118 3.71 -1.50 -15.73
N TYR A 119 3.87 -0.82 -14.59
CA TYR A 119 5.04 0.01 -14.30
C TYR A 119 6.34 -0.80 -14.26
N ASN A 120 6.35 -1.98 -13.62
CA ASN A 120 7.50 -2.88 -13.67
C ASN A 120 7.90 -3.26 -15.11
N ARG A 121 6.91 -3.49 -15.99
CA ARG A 121 7.14 -3.82 -17.40
C ARG A 121 7.72 -2.62 -18.16
N GLU A 122 7.15 -1.44 -17.97
CA GLU A 122 7.62 -0.20 -18.58
C GLU A 122 9.04 0.16 -18.14
N GLU A 123 9.35 0.05 -16.84
CA GLU A 123 10.70 0.27 -16.30
C GLU A 123 11.70 -0.72 -16.91
N TYR A 124 11.34 -1.99 -17.02
CA TYR A 124 12.19 -3.00 -17.65
C TYR A 124 12.47 -2.67 -19.13
N GLU A 125 11.45 -2.26 -19.89
CA GLU A 125 11.60 -1.86 -21.29
C GLU A 125 12.50 -0.62 -21.44
N ALA A 126 12.34 0.37 -20.56
CA ALA A 126 13.18 1.56 -20.53
C ALA A 126 14.65 1.22 -20.24
N LEU A 127 14.92 0.33 -19.26
CA LEU A 127 16.27 -0.13 -18.95
C LEU A 127 16.91 -0.88 -20.14
N ARG A 128 16.13 -1.70 -20.85
CA ARG A 128 16.60 -2.39 -22.05
C ARG A 128 16.89 -1.46 -23.22
N ALA A 129 16.18 -0.35 -23.35
CA ALA A 129 16.44 0.63 -24.40
C ALA A 129 17.75 1.42 -24.16
N LEU A 130 18.28 1.39 -22.93
CA LEU A 130 19.52 2.06 -22.52
C LEU A 130 20.76 1.15 -22.57
N SER A 131 20.59 -0.16 -22.77
CA SER A 131 21.65 -1.19 -22.81
C SER A 131 22.06 -1.55 -24.24
#